data_AF-A0A9E6AJW2-F1
#
_entry.id   AF-A0A9E6AJW2-F1
#
_cell.length_a   1.000
_cell.length_b   1.000
_cell.length_c   1.000
_cell.angle_alpha   90.00
_cell.angle_beta   90.00
_cell.angle_gamma   90.00
#
_symmetry.space_group_name_H-M   'P 1'
#
loop_
_entity.id
_entity.type
_entity.pdbx_description
1 polymer ?
#
loop_
_entity_poly.entity_id
_entity_poly.type
_entity_poly.pdbx_seq_one_letter_code
_entity_poly.pdbx_strand_id
1 'polypeptide(L)' 'KANVVHARILTDMSATGEGAPVEASATIHALAKLLVNDTRDMIPVVDNGKAIGAMPRKAALDILVGAD' A
#
# COMPACT_ATOMS: atom_id res chain seq x y z
N LYS A 1 -4.67 2.56 -21.88
CA LYS A 1 -4.87 1.33 -21.08
C LYS A 1 -4.44 1.67 -19.67
N ALA A 2 -5.36 1.77 -18.71
CA ALA A 2 -5.01 2.13 -17.33
C ALA A 2 -4.32 0.93 -16.67
N ASN A 3 -3.08 1.10 -16.22
CA ASN A 3 -2.36 0.04 -15.51
C ASN A 3 -2.81 0.09 -14.04
N VAL A 4 -3.52 -0.94 -13.60
CA VAL A 4 -3.99 -1.02 -12.21
C VAL A 4 -2.86 -1.53 -11.33
N VAL A 5 -2.33 -0.64 -10.47
CA VAL A 5 -1.28 -1.00 -9.51
C VAL A 5 -1.91 -1.50 -8.21
N HIS A 6 -1.41 -2.63 -7.72
CA HIS A 6 -1.86 -3.29 -6.49
C HIS A 6 -0.85 -3.06 -5.36
N ALA A 7 -1.32 -3.04 -4.11
CA ALA A 7 -0.47 -2.85 -2.92
C ALA A 7 0.66 -3.88 -2.83
N ARG A 8 0.41 -5.12 -3.29
CA ARG A 8 1.43 -6.19 -3.38
C ARG A 8 2.71 -5.77 -4.11
N ILE A 9 2.61 -4.96 -5.16
CA ILE A 9 3.76 -4.57 -5.99
C ILE A 9 4.70 -3.64 -5.22
N LEU A 10 4.15 -2.81 -4.34
CA LEU A 10 4.90 -1.85 -3.54
C LEU A 10 5.29 -2.39 -2.16
N THR A 11 4.96 -3.64 -1.86
CA THR A 11 5.25 -4.23 -0.55
C THR A 11 6.73 -4.55 -0.43
N ASP A 12 7.36 -4.00 0.60
CA ASP A 12 8.67 -4.44 1.06
C ASP A 12 8.49 -5.58 2.05
N MET A 13 8.95 -6.77 1.67
CA MET A 13 8.84 -7.99 2.47
C MET A 13 9.76 -8.00 3.71
N SER A 14 10.79 -7.15 3.72
CA SER A 14 11.69 -6.98 4.86
C SER A 14 11.20 -5.92 5.85
N ALA A 15 10.30 -5.05 5.41
CA ALA A 15 9.72 -4.01 6.24
C ALA A 15 8.54 -4.52 7.06
N THR A 16 8.37 -3.91 8.23
CA THR A 16 7.20 -4.09 9.08
C THR A 16 6.52 -2.73 9.25
N GLY A 17 5.20 -2.76 9.41
CA GLY A 17 4.39 -1.57 9.63
C GLY A 17 3.50 -1.79 10.84
N GLU A 18 3.15 -0.71 11.52
CA GLU A 18 2.29 -0.76 12.71
C GLU A 18 0.85 -0.36 12.37
N GLY A 19 -0.12 -0.90 13.11
CA GLY A 19 -1.53 -0.55 12.99
C GLY A 19 -2.32 -1.46 12.04
N ALA A 20 -3.46 -0.94 11.54
CA ALA A 20 -4.36 -1.70 10.69
C ALA A 20 -3.69 -2.05 9.34
N PRO A 21 -3.66 -3.35 8.96
CA PRO A 21 -3.09 -3.77 7.70
C PRO A 21 -4.03 -3.54 6.52
N VAL A 22 -3.45 -3.49 5.33
CA VAL A 22 -4.18 -3.46 4.05
C VAL A 22 -4.03 -4.77 3.30
N GLU A 23 -5.04 -5.14 2.53
CA GLU A 23 -4.99 -6.33 1.69
C GLU A 23 -4.05 -6.14 0.50
N ALA A 24 -3.20 -7.13 0.23
CA ALA A 24 -2.25 -7.14 -0.88
C ALA A 24 -2.95 -7.06 -2.24
N SER A 25 -4.19 -7.55 -2.31
CA SER A 25 -5.07 -7.49 -3.48
C SER A 25 -5.75 -6.13 -3.67
N ALA A 26 -5.67 -5.21 -2.70
CA ALA A 26 -6.23 -3.89 -2.84
C ALA A 26 -5.43 -3.07 -3.85
N THR A 27 -6.13 -2.32 -4.70
CA THR A 27 -5.51 -1.40 -5.64
C THR A 27 -5.13 -0.09 -4.94
N ILE A 28 -4.08 0.58 -5.41
CA ILE A 28 -3.68 1.89 -4.84
C ILE A 28 -4.81 2.91 -4.90
N HIS A 29 -5.62 2.86 -5.97
CA HIS A 29 -6.80 3.70 -6.13
C HIS A 29 -7.91 3.35 -5.12
N ALA A 30 -8.12 2.07 -4.81
CA ALA A 30 -9.06 1.66 -3.76
C ALA A 30 -8.59 2.12 -2.37
N LEU A 31 -7.27 2.17 -2.16
CA LEU A 31 -6.66 2.65 -0.92
C LEU A 31 -6.53 4.18 -0.86
N ALA A 32 -6.95 4.94 -1.88
CA ALA A 32 -6.70 6.37 -1.98
C ALA A 32 -7.11 7.17 -0.73
N LYS A 33 -8.34 6.94 -0.23
CA LYS A 33 -8.85 7.62 0.98
C LYS A 33 -8.05 7.24 2.23
N LEU A 34 -7.58 6.00 2.31
CA LEU A 34 -6.72 5.56 3.39
C LEU A 34 -5.39 6.29 3.28
N LEU A 35 -4.69 6.20 2.14
CA LEU A 35 -3.36 6.78 1.93
C LEU A 35 -3.29 8.29 2.18
N VAL A 36 -4.34 9.03 1.81
CA VAL A 36 -4.44 10.49 2.01
C VAL A 36 -4.61 10.84 3.49
N ASN A 37 -5.37 10.04 4.25
CA ASN A 37 -5.65 10.30 5.67
C ASN A 37 -4.65 9.61 6.61
N ASP A 38 -3.86 8.68 6.09
CA ASP A 38 -2.89 7.92 6.85
C ASP A 38 -1.61 8.74 7.07
N THR A 39 -1.14 8.75 8.30
CA THR A 39 0.08 9.46 8.72
C THR A 39 1.29 8.54 8.83
N ARG A 40 1.12 7.22 8.67
CA ARG A 40 2.19 6.24 8.78
C ARG A 40 3.08 6.26 7.56
N ASP A 41 4.37 6.06 7.75
CA ASP A 41 5.31 5.91 6.64
C ASP A 41 5.20 4.52 6.00
N MET A 42 5.03 3.49 6.82
CA MET A 42 4.92 2.10 6.41
C MET A 42 3.56 1.53 6.83
N ILE A 43 2.79 1.05 5.84
CA ILE A 43 1.48 0.45 6.06
C ILE A 43 1.63 -1.07 5.97
N PRO A 44 1.29 -1.85 7.00
CA PRO A 44 1.42 -3.29 6.96
C PRO A 44 0.52 -3.89 5.86
N VAL A 45 1.05 -4.85 5.12
CA VAL A 45 0.32 -5.54 4.03
C VAL A 45 0.12 -6.99 4.40
N VAL A 46 -1.12 -7.45 4.27
CA VAL A 46 -1.53 -8.84 4.48
C VAL A 46 -2.00 -9.45 3.18
N ASP A 47 -1.76 -10.74 2.99
CA ASP A 47 -2.32 -11.54 1.90
C ASP A 47 -3.08 -12.70 2.53
N ASN A 48 -4.41 -12.71 2.39
CA ASN A 48 -5.29 -13.72 2.98
C ASN A 48 -5.06 -13.91 4.49
N GLY A 49 -4.94 -12.79 5.22
CA GLY A 49 -4.72 -12.80 6.68
C GLY A 49 -3.28 -13.09 7.13
N LYS A 50 -2.34 -13.31 6.21
CA LYS A 50 -0.91 -13.45 6.53
C LYS A 50 -0.17 -12.15 6.23
N ALA A 51 0.53 -11.59 7.22
CA ALA A 51 1.41 -10.46 6.99
C ALA A 51 2.55 -10.87 6.04
N ILE A 52 2.68 -10.15 4.92
CA ILE A 52 3.71 -10.40 3.91
C ILE A 52 4.79 -9.31 3.88
N GLY A 53 4.58 -8.19 4.57
CA GLY A 53 5.52 -7.08 4.65
C GLY A 53 4.81 -5.76 4.96
N ALA A 54 5.42 -4.66 4.55
CA ALA A 54 4.81 -3.33 4.63
C ALA A 54 5.05 -2.52 3.35
N MET A 55 4.08 -1.69 2.99
CA MET A 55 4.13 -0.81 1.83
C MET A 55 4.47 0.63 2.26
N PRO A 56 5.43 1.30 1.61
CA PRO A 56 5.70 2.71 1.85
C PRO A 56 4.54 3.56 1.33
N ARG A 57 3.89 4.30 2.24
CA ARG A 57 2.73 5.14 1.92
C ARG A 57 3.06 6.19 0.87
N LYS A 58 4.27 6.77 0.93
CA LYS A 58 4.71 7.78 -0.04
C LYS A 58 4.70 7.23 -1.48
N ALA A 59 5.28 6.05 -1.70
CA ALA A 59 5.31 5.46 -3.04
C ALA A 59 3.90 5.16 -3.57
N ALA A 60 3.00 4.72 -2.68
CA ALA A 60 1.60 4.51 -3.03
C ALA A 60 0.88 5.83 -3.38
N LEU A 61 1.16 6.93 -2.67
CA LEU A 61 0.63 8.25 -3.00
C LEU A 61 1.20 8.81 -4.31
N ASP A 62 2.48 8.63 -4.57
CA ASP A 62 3.14 9.07 -5.80
C ASP A 62 2.44 8.43 -7.02
N ILE A 63 2.14 7.12 -6.95
CA ILE A 63 1.37 6.40 -7.98
C ILE A 63 -0.09 6.90 -8.08
N LEU A 64 -0.71 7.25 -6.95
CA LEU A 64 -2.09 7.74 -6.93
C LEU A 64 -2.23 9.11 -7.63
N VAL A 65 -1.25 9.99 -7.46
CA VAL A 65 -1.25 11.33 -8.07
C VAL A 65 -0.61 11.37 -9.45
N GLY A 66 0.00 10.27 -9.89
CA GLY A 66 0.70 10.18 -11.18
C GLY A 66 2.05 10.90 -11.19
N ALA A 67 2.72 10.99 -10.03
CA ALA A 67 4.10 11.42 -9.95
C ALA A 67 5.00 10.22 -10.28
N ASP A 68 5.50 10.17 -11.52
CA ASP A 68 6.53 9.24 -11.98
C ASP A 68 7.93 9.66 -11.49
#